data_AF-A0A2V9FKG8-F1
#
_entry.id   AF-A0A2V9FKG8-F1
#
_cell.length_a   1.000
_cell.length_b   1.000
_cell.length_c   1.000
_cell.angle_alpha   90.00
_cell.angle_beta   90.00
_cell.angle_gamma   90.00
#
_symmetry.space_group_name_H-M   'P 1'
#
loop_
_entity.id
_entity.type
_entity.pdbx_description
1 polymer ?
#
loop_
_entity_poly.entity_id
_entity_poly.type
_entity_poly.pdbx_seq_one_letter_code
_entity_poly.pdbx_strand_id
1 'polypeptide(L)'
;LSGLISTQAVNTQFYLDRQGNLSVFHNKLGLIVTGAGSKRQPDLATFFEKLQGQTFHMPISSRLQMSDNSGDRLSLAYNTFFTDLYVPRPSEDHLQLRFVMTGRGEPPPEAQLNLQLCLKAGETLETAAGRRIVLGTERVELGPEELGGWIHHHGWRLKTDPMARLTWPAYPHNPYADAPETALEHAVGVVSVPLKLGAKSGKYIRPNAQEISFTLTPD
;
A
#
# COMPACT_ATOMS: atom_id res chain seq x y z
N LEU A 1 -1.32 8.37 -9.29
CA LEU A 1 -1.68 6.95 -9.49
C LEU A 1 -0.83 6.38 -10.62
N SER A 2 -0.44 5.11 -10.55
CA SER A 2 0.26 4.40 -11.63
C SER A 2 -0.15 2.93 -11.66
N GLY A 3 -0.23 2.33 -12.84
CA GLY A 3 -0.51 0.90 -13.02
C GLY A 3 0.23 0.35 -14.23
N LEU A 4 1.51 0.07 -14.08
CA LEU A 4 2.34 -0.48 -15.15
C LEU A 4 2.09 -1.99 -15.28
N ILE A 5 1.88 -2.49 -16.50
CA ILE A 5 1.50 -3.89 -16.79
C ILE A 5 2.56 -4.67 -17.56
N SER A 6 3.69 -4.03 -17.90
CA SER A 6 4.77 -4.65 -18.67
C SER A 6 6.00 -3.75 -18.65
N THR A 7 7.09 -4.21 -18.03
CA THR A 7 8.40 -3.58 -18.23
C THR A 7 9.21 -4.40 -19.21
N GLN A 8 9.67 -3.77 -20.29
CA GLN A 8 10.38 -4.42 -21.40
C GLN A 8 11.72 -5.04 -20.98
N ALA A 9 12.23 -4.66 -19.82
CA ALA A 9 13.57 -4.98 -19.38
C ALA A 9 13.49 -5.73 -18.04
N VAL A 10 12.95 -6.95 -18.09
CA VAL A 10 12.62 -7.77 -16.91
C VAL A 10 13.85 -8.07 -16.05
N ASN A 11 15.02 -8.29 -16.68
CA ASN A 11 16.25 -8.68 -16.00
C ASN A 11 17.15 -7.50 -15.57
N THR A 12 16.78 -6.26 -15.86
CA THR A 12 17.60 -5.10 -15.46
C THR A 12 17.05 -4.45 -14.20
N GLN A 13 17.98 -4.20 -13.26
CA GLN A 13 17.70 -3.54 -11.99
C GLN A 13 17.36 -2.05 -12.14
N PHE A 14 17.70 -1.43 -13.27
CA PHE A 14 17.46 -0.01 -13.51
C PHE A 14 16.05 0.29 -14.01
N TYR A 15 15.32 -0.71 -14.51
CA TYR A 15 13.91 -0.56 -14.88
C TYR A 15 13.05 -1.01 -13.71
N LEU A 16 12.63 -0.04 -12.89
CA LEU A 16 11.73 -0.27 -11.77
C LEU A 16 10.32 -0.60 -12.28
N ASP A 17 9.71 -1.64 -11.70
CA ASP A 17 8.32 -2.02 -12.01
C ASP A 17 7.27 -1.05 -11.44
N ARG A 18 7.70 0.07 -10.84
CA ARG A 18 6.87 1.06 -10.11
C ARG A 18 5.67 0.38 -9.42
N GLN A 19 6.01 -0.56 -8.54
CA GLN A 19 5.07 -1.43 -7.86
C GLN A 19 4.21 -0.69 -6.81
N GLY A 20 4.61 0.54 -6.46
CA GLY A 20 3.79 1.47 -5.73
C GLY A 20 2.79 2.15 -6.66
N ASN A 21 1.52 1.76 -6.58
CA ASN A 21 0.46 2.23 -7.47
C ASN A 21 -0.07 3.63 -7.09
N LEU A 22 0.33 4.13 -5.93
CA LEU A 22 -0.10 5.40 -5.35
C LEU A 22 1.10 6.12 -4.73
N SER A 23 1.11 7.45 -4.83
CA SER A 23 1.99 8.31 -4.05
C SER A 23 1.16 9.49 -3.56
N VAL A 24 1.43 9.93 -2.33
CA VAL A 24 0.74 11.07 -1.71
C VAL A 24 1.80 12.06 -1.25
N PHE A 25 1.74 13.26 -1.81
CA PHE A 25 2.58 14.38 -1.45
C PHE A 25 1.72 15.51 -0.91
N HIS A 26 2.16 16.14 0.17
CA HIS A 26 1.55 17.32 0.75
C HIS A 26 2.56 18.46 0.76
N ASN A 27 2.14 19.66 0.33
CA ASN A 27 3.05 20.79 0.10
C ASN A 27 3.89 21.19 1.33
N LYS A 28 3.37 21.00 2.55
CA LYS A 28 4.09 21.32 3.79
C LYS A 28 4.75 20.12 4.46
N LEU A 29 4.17 18.92 4.31
CA LEU A 29 4.58 17.71 5.04
C LEU A 29 5.46 16.79 4.18
N GLY A 30 5.65 17.13 2.90
CA GLY A 30 6.43 16.36 1.96
C GLY A 30 5.72 15.09 1.47
N LEU A 31 6.52 14.11 1.05
CA LEU A 31 6.04 12.81 0.61
C LEU A 31 5.61 11.97 1.84
N ILE A 32 4.35 11.53 1.85
CA ILE A 32 3.75 10.74 2.94
C ILE A 32 3.66 9.27 2.55
N VAL A 33 3.12 9.00 1.35
CA VAL A 33 3.05 7.64 0.78
C VAL A 33 3.94 7.61 -0.46
N THR A 34 4.88 6.67 -0.51
CA THR A 34 5.77 6.51 -1.67
C THR A 34 5.20 5.52 -2.68
N GLY A 35 5.39 5.85 -3.97
CA GLY A 35 5.13 4.93 -5.09
C GLY A 35 6.36 4.12 -5.49
N ALA A 36 7.46 4.22 -4.73
CA ALA A 36 8.69 3.49 -4.99
C ALA A 36 8.50 1.98 -4.74
N GLY A 37 9.26 1.17 -5.47
CA GLY A 37 9.25 -0.28 -5.37
C GLY A 37 10.26 -0.89 -6.32
N SER A 38 10.65 -2.14 -6.07
CA SER A 38 11.68 -2.84 -6.84
C SER A 38 11.25 -4.27 -7.17
N LYS A 39 11.60 -4.73 -8.37
CA LYS A 39 11.40 -6.12 -8.83
C LYS A 39 11.94 -7.15 -7.84
N ARG A 40 13.02 -6.78 -7.14
CA ARG A 40 13.73 -7.64 -6.19
C ARG A 40 13.13 -7.63 -4.78
N GLN A 41 12.04 -6.89 -4.56
CA GLN A 41 11.33 -6.83 -3.29
C GLN A 41 9.80 -6.74 -3.48
N PRO A 42 9.21 -7.78 -4.07
CA PRO A 42 7.80 -7.76 -4.46
C PRO A 42 6.83 -7.68 -3.26
N ASP A 43 7.27 -8.06 -2.07
CA ASP A 43 6.44 -8.04 -0.85
C ASP A 43 6.12 -6.60 -0.37
N LEU A 44 6.81 -5.57 -0.90
CA LEU A 44 6.51 -4.15 -0.65
C LEU A 44 5.59 -3.51 -1.70
N ALA A 45 5.22 -4.23 -2.77
CA ALA A 45 4.30 -3.74 -3.79
C ALA A 45 2.95 -3.35 -3.17
N THR A 46 2.25 -2.37 -3.77
CA THR A 46 0.92 -1.96 -3.26
C THR A 46 -0.05 -3.12 -3.21
N PHE A 47 0.05 -4.06 -4.15
CA PHE A 47 -0.62 -5.35 -4.06
C PHE A 47 0.32 -6.46 -4.46
N PHE A 48 0.18 -7.61 -3.80
CA PHE A 48 0.74 -8.86 -4.28
C PHE A 48 -0.18 -10.04 -3.94
N GLU A 49 0.00 -11.14 -4.67
CA GLU A 49 -0.54 -12.47 -4.36
C GLU A 49 0.57 -13.51 -4.47
N LYS A 50 0.51 -14.56 -3.65
CA LYS A 50 1.38 -15.73 -3.77
C LYS A 50 0.62 -16.91 -4.33
N LEU A 51 1.09 -17.43 -5.44
CA LEU A 51 0.52 -18.59 -6.14
C LEU A 51 1.63 -19.59 -6.42
N GLN A 52 1.44 -20.84 -6.00
CA GLN A 52 2.40 -21.93 -6.25
C GLN A 52 3.84 -21.57 -5.82
N GLY A 53 4.01 -20.83 -4.72
CA GLY A 53 5.31 -20.40 -4.20
C GLY A 53 5.93 -19.18 -4.89
N GLN A 54 5.27 -18.60 -5.91
CA GLN A 54 5.72 -17.40 -6.60
C GLN A 54 4.91 -16.16 -6.18
N THR A 55 5.59 -15.03 -5.98
CA THR A 55 4.96 -13.74 -5.66
C THR A 55 4.68 -12.93 -6.92
N PHE A 56 3.40 -12.70 -7.20
CA PHE A 56 2.92 -11.86 -8.30
C PHE A 56 2.53 -10.49 -7.75
N HIS A 57 3.18 -9.44 -8.24
CA HIS A 57 3.01 -8.07 -7.76
C HIS A 57 2.69 -7.08 -8.90
N MET A 58 2.96 -7.46 -10.15
CA MET A 58 2.55 -6.71 -11.32
C MET A 58 1.12 -7.09 -11.74
N PRO A 59 0.27 -6.12 -12.06
CA PRO A 59 -1.04 -6.40 -12.64
C PRO A 59 -0.92 -6.91 -14.08
N ILE A 60 -1.82 -7.81 -14.47
CA ILE A 60 -1.96 -8.31 -15.85
C ILE A 60 -2.67 -7.31 -16.77
N SER A 61 -3.43 -6.38 -16.20
CA SER A 61 -4.13 -5.32 -16.93
C SER A 61 -4.37 -4.13 -16.00
N SER A 62 -4.36 -2.93 -16.57
CA SER A 62 -4.57 -1.69 -15.84
C SER A 62 -5.38 -0.71 -16.67
N ARG A 63 -6.13 0.14 -15.97
CA ARG A 63 -6.84 1.27 -16.57
C ARG A 63 -6.88 2.42 -15.58
N LEU A 64 -6.27 3.55 -15.96
CA LEU A 64 -6.40 4.81 -15.25
C LEU A 64 -7.55 5.61 -15.87
N GLN A 65 -8.43 6.11 -15.02
CA GLN A 65 -9.48 7.07 -15.37
C GLN A 65 -9.31 8.28 -14.47
N MET A 66 -9.07 9.44 -15.09
CA MET A 66 -8.95 10.71 -14.38
C MET A 66 -10.22 11.52 -14.56
N SER A 67 -10.65 12.22 -13.51
CA SER A 67 -11.86 13.05 -13.55
C SER A 67 -11.80 14.16 -12.51
N ASP A 68 -11.89 15.40 -12.98
CA ASP A 68 -11.87 16.59 -12.12
C ASP A 68 -13.08 16.68 -11.18
N ASN A 69 -14.20 16.04 -11.56
CA ASN A 69 -15.48 16.13 -10.86
C ASN A 69 -15.71 14.98 -9.87
N SER A 70 -15.22 13.78 -10.17
CA SER A 70 -15.47 12.57 -9.36
C SER A 70 -14.21 12.01 -8.70
N GLY A 71 -13.04 12.59 -8.97
CA GLY A 71 -11.75 12.03 -8.60
C GLY A 71 -11.29 10.91 -9.53
N ASP A 72 -10.10 10.41 -9.26
CA ASP A 72 -9.42 9.44 -10.11
C ASP A 72 -9.77 7.99 -9.70
N ARG A 73 -9.73 7.10 -10.68
CA ARG A 73 -9.84 5.65 -10.47
C ARG A 73 -8.73 4.92 -11.21
N LEU A 74 -8.03 4.05 -10.49
CA LEU A 74 -7.11 3.07 -11.05
C LEU A 74 -7.70 1.67 -10.88
N SER A 75 -8.07 1.05 -12.00
CA SER A 75 -8.52 -0.35 -12.05
C SER A 75 -7.35 -1.25 -12.42
N LEU A 76 -7.10 -2.30 -11.64
CA LEU A 76 -6.05 -3.29 -11.87
C LEU A 76 -6.64 -4.70 -11.83
N ALA A 77 -6.13 -5.57 -12.69
CA ALA A 77 -6.41 -7.00 -12.67
C ALA A 77 -5.15 -7.76 -12.27
N TYR A 78 -5.30 -8.69 -11.34
CA TYR A 78 -4.33 -9.70 -10.93
C TYR A 78 -4.84 -11.09 -11.32
N ASN A 79 -4.12 -12.16 -10.99
CA ASN A 79 -4.50 -13.51 -11.39
C ASN A 79 -5.79 -13.96 -10.68
N THR A 80 -5.89 -13.71 -9.37
CA THR A 80 -7.03 -14.16 -8.55
C THR A 80 -7.98 -13.04 -8.12
N PHE A 81 -7.71 -11.77 -8.43
CA PHE A 81 -8.60 -10.68 -8.06
C PHE A 81 -8.52 -9.48 -9.01
N PHE A 82 -9.56 -8.65 -8.93
CA PHE A 82 -9.59 -7.29 -9.48
C PHE A 82 -9.57 -6.30 -8.34
N THR A 83 -8.95 -5.15 -8.53
CA THR A 83 -8.97 -4.06 -7.55
C THR A 83 -9.22 -2.73 -8.24
N ASP A 84 -10.11 -1.94 -7.67
CA ASP A 84 -10.31 -0.54 -8.02
C ASP A 84 -9.80 0.33 -6.86
N LEU A 85 -8.79 1.15 -7.13
CA LEU A 85 -8.37 2.25 -6.25
C LEU A 85 -9.10 3.52 -6.69
N TYR A 86 -9.96 4.03 -5.81
CA TYR A 86 -10.63 5.31 -5.94
C TYR A 86 -9.91 6.35 -5.09
N VAL A 87 -9.58 7.47 -5.73
CA VAL A 87 -9.03 8.66 -5.09
C VAL A 87 -9.97 9.82 -5.41
N PRO A 88 -11.01 10.04 -4.58
CA PRO A 88 -11.85 11.23 -4.69
C PRO A 88 -10.98 12.50 -4.66
N ARG A 89 -11.52 13.60 -5.18
CA ARG A 89 -10.82 14.89 -5.14
C ARG A 89 -10.43 15.21 -3.68
N PRO A 90 -9.14 15.41 -3.38
CA PRO A 90 -8.73 15.79 -2.03
C PRO A 90 -9.31 17.15 -1.65
N SER A 91 -9.64 17.32 -0.38
CA SER A 91 -9.87 18.64 0.21
C SER A 91 -8.60 19.13 0.90
N GLU A 92 -8.65 20.35 1.45
CA GLU A 92 -7.55 20.87 2.28
C GLU A 92 -7.39 20.06 3.58
N ASP A 93 -8.49 19.50 4.11
CA ASP A 93 -8.52 18.85 5.41
C ASP A 93 -8.33 17.33 5.36
N HIS A 94 -8.55 16.69 4.20
CA HIS A 94 -8.37 15.25 4.08
C HIS A 94 -8.20 14.73 2.66
N LEU A 95 -7.55 13.58 2.57
CA LEU A 95 -7.49 12.73 1.39
C LEU A 95 -8.04 11.34 1.74
N GLN A 96 -9.04 10.89 0.98
CA GLN A 96 -9.56 9.53 1.10
C GLN A 96 -8.92 8.62 0.04
N LEU A 97 -8.50 7.44 0.47
CA LEU A 97 -8.02 6.36 -0.39
C LEU A 97 -8.94 5.17 -0.18
N ARG A 98 -9.68 4.77 -1.22
CA ARG A 98 -10.64 3.67 -1.12
C ARG A 98 -10.29 2.59 -2.12
N PHE A 99 -10.08 1.39 -1.62
CA PHE A 99 -9.72 0.21 -2.39
C PHE A 99 -10.88 -0.77 -2.36
N VAL A 100 -11.35 -1.18 -3.53
CA VAL A 100 -12.40 -2.20 -3.66
C VAL A 100 -11.82 -3.38 -4.40
N MET A 101 -11.64 -4.51 -3.71
CA MET A 101 -11.15 -5.73 -4.34
C MET A 101 -12.28 -6.73 -4.51
N THR A 102 -12.32 -7.39 -5.65
CA THR A 102 -13.27 -8.47 -5.94
C THR A 102 -12.51 -9.72 -6.33
N GLY A 103 -12.70 -10.81 -5.58
CA GLY A 103 -12.09 -12.09 -5.86
C GLY A 103 -12.60 -12.73 -7.15
N ARG A 104 -11.72 -13.46 -7.83
CA ARG A 104 -11.98 -14.28 -9.01
C ARG A 104 -11.65 -15.74 -8.66
N GLY A 105 -12.67 -16.55 -8.46
CA GLY A 105 -12.48 -17.97 -8.15
C GLY A 105 -12.00 -18.19 -6.71
N GLU A 106 -11.09 -19.14 -6.53
CA GLU A 106 -10.53 -19.48 -5.21
C GLU A 106 -9.52 -18.41 -4.76
N PRO A 107 -9.58 -17.95 -3.51
CA PRO A 107 -8.60 -17.01 -2.95
C PRO A 107 -7.19 -17.61 -2.98
N PRO A 108 -6.15 -16.81 -3.29
CA PRO A 108 -4.78 -17.25 -3.13
C PRO A 108 -4.49 -17.45 -1.62
N PRO A 109 -3.56 -18.35 -1.26
CA PRO A 109 -3.15 -18.55 0.13
C PRO A 109 -2.71 -17.25 0.82
N GLU A 110 -2.04 -16.37 0.07
CA GLU A 110 -1.66 -15.04 0.53
C GLU A 110 -1.94 -14.00 -0.55
N ALA A 111 -2.67 -12.94 -0.17
CA ALA A 111 -2.71 -11.70 -0.92
C ALA A 111 -2.80 -10.53 0.06
N GLN A 112 -2.16 -9.41 -0.29
CA GLN A 112 -2.02 -8.27 0.59
C GLN A 112 -2.09 -6.95 -0.16
N LEU A 113 -2.57 -5.92 0.53
CA LEU A 113 -2.45 -4.51 0.17
C LEU A 113 -1.39 -3.89 1.07
N ASN A 114 -0.46 -3.14 0.50
CA ASN A 114 0.53 -2.35 1.24
C ASN A 114 0.46 -0.86 0.90
N LEU A 115 0.62 -0.02 1.92
CA LEU A 115 1.00 1.38 1.78
C LEU A 115 2.37 1.58 2.42
N GLN A 116 3.33 2.02 1.61
CA GLN A 116 4.66 2.40 2.10
C GLN A 116 4.63 3.86 2.55
N LEU A 117 4.80 4.07 3.85
CA LEU A 117 4.79 5.36 4.51
C LEU A 117 6.22 5.88 4.70
N CYS A 118 6.45 7.13 4.32
CA CYS A 118 7.73 7.82 4.55
C CYS A 118 7.83 8.33 5.99
N LEU A 119 7.85 7.41 6.96
CA LEU A 119 8.05 7.73 8.36
C LEU A 119 9.47 8.25 8.61
N LYS A 120 9.64 9.09 9.62
CA LYS A 120 10.88 9.79 9.96
C LYS A 120 11.51 9.15 11.19
N ALA A 121 12.74 8.69 11.03
CA ALA A 121 13.55 8.21 12.16
C ALA A 121 13.81 9.35 13.16
N GLY A 122 13.85 9.01 14.45
CA GLY A 122 14.00 9.95 15.56
C GLY A 122 12.69 10.66 15.96
N GLU A 123 11.65 10.59 15.14
CA GLU A 123 10.34 11.16 15.46
C GLU A 123 9.43 10.12 16.13
N THR A 124 8.40 10.61 16.82
CA THR A 124 7.41 9.76 17.49
C THR A 124 6.30 9.35 16.52
N LEU A 125 5.97 8.07 16.53
CA LEU A 125 4.74 7.50 15.98
C LEU A 125 3.75 7.29 17.13
N GLU A 126 2.55 7.81 16.96
CA GLU A 126 1.45 7.62 17.91
C GLU A 126 0.34 6.75 17.30
N THR A 127 -0.34 5.97 18.14
CA THR A 127 -1.47 5.14 17.70
C THR A 127 -2.73 5.44 18.49
N ALA A 128 -3.89 5.08 17.93
CA ALA A 128 -5.18 5.21 18.60
C ALA A 128 -5.29 4.41 19.90
N ALA A 129 -4.53 3.32 20.01
CA ALA A 129 -4.45 2.51 21.22
C ALA A 129 -3.58 3.15 22.32
N GLY A 130 -3.08 4.38 22.11
CA GLY A 130 -2.29 5.13 23.08
C GLY A 130 -0.80 4.78 23.08
N ARG A 131 -0.30 4.03 22.09
CA ARG A 131 1.14 3.75 21.96
C ARG A 131 1.84 5.01 21.46
N ARG A 132 3.03 5.28 22.02
CA ARG A 132 3.96 6.33 21.57
C ARG A 132 5.32 5.70 21.39
N ILE A 133 5.84 5.69 20.17
CA ILE A 133 7.05 4.94 19.80
C ILE A 133 8.00 5.88 19.06
N VAL A 134 9.21 6.09 19.59
CA VAL A 134 10.25 6.80 18.84
C VAL A 134 10.82 5.86 17.79
N LEU A 135 10.74 6.25 16.52
CA LEU A 135 11.14 5.40 15.41
C LEU A 135 12.68 5.34 15.30
N GLY A 136 13.25 4.17 15.54
CA GLY A 136 14.69 3.91 15.44
C GLY A 136 15.00 2.73 14.53
N THR A 137 16.17 2.13 14.71
CA THR A 137 16.56 0.88 14.05
C THR A 137 15.79 -0.34 14.55
N GLU A 138 15.18 -0.24 15.74
CA GLU A 138 14.44 -1.32 16.37
C GLU A 138 13.21 -1.71 15.56
N ARG A 139 12.99 -3.02 15.46
CA ARG A 139 11.84 -3.59 14.77
C ARG A 139 10.57 -3.30 15.56
N VAL A 140 9.64 -2.65 14.89
CA VAL A 140 8.28 -2.36 15.36
C VAL A 140 7.30 -3.14 14.48
N GLU A 141 6.51 -3.99 15.12
CA GLU A 141 5.40 -4.71 14.48
C GLU A 141 4.16 -4.45 15.32
N LEU A 142 3.18 -3.76 14.74
CA LEU A 142 1.94 -3.42 15.41
C LEU A 142 0.79 -4.14 14.72
N GLY A 143 0.08 -4.96 15.49
CA GLY A 143 -1.17 -5.57 15.06
C GLY A 143 -2.35 -4.59 15.06
N PRO A 144 -3.52 -5.03 14.60
CA PRO A 144 -4.72 -4.19 14.56
C PRO A 144 -5.10 -3.56 15.91
N GLU A 145 -5.00 -4.33 16.99
CA GLU A 145 -5.31 -3.87 18.35
C GLU A 145 -4.35 -2.79 18.83
N GLU A 146 -3.07 -2.88 18.45
CA GLU A 146 -2.05 -1.91 18.85
C GLU A 146 -2.10 -0.63 18.01
N LEU A 147 -2.62 -0.70 16.78
CA LEU A 147 -2.93 0.49 15.98
C LEU A 147 -4.19 1.18 16.48
N GLY A 148 -5.23 0.42 16.82
CA GLY A 148 -6.52 0.94 17.28
C GLY A 148 -7.29 1.77 16.24
N GLY A 149 -6.90 1.73 14.96
CA GLY A 149 -7.62 2.35 13.84
C GLY A 149 -7.04 3.68 13.32
N TRP A 150 -5.98 4.23 13.92
CA TRP A 150 -5.21 5.31 13.30
C TRP A 150 -3.76 5.33 13.79
N ILE A 151 -2.90 5.92 12.95
CA ILE A 151 -1.54 6.36 13.33
C ILE A 151 -1.39 7.85 13.10
N HIS A 152 -0.58 8.51 13.92
CA HIS A 152 -0.23 9.92 13.80
C HIS A 152 1.29 10.06 13.81
N HIS A 153 1.81 10.87 12.90
CA HIS A 153 3.23 11.05 12.69
C HIS A 153 3.48 12.30 11.86
N HIS A 154 4.54 13.05 12.17
CA HIS A 154 5.03 14.16 11.34
C HIS A 154 3.92 15.13 10.87
N GLY A 155 3.01 15.53 11.77
CA GLY A 155 1.94 16.49 11.47
C GLY A 155 0.79 15.96 10.60
N TRP A 156 0.66 14.64 10.44
CA TRP A 156 -0.48 14.01 9.77
C TRP A 156 -0.99 12.79 10.55
N ARG A 157 -2.27 12.48 10.36
CA ARG A 157 -2.92 11.26 10.84
C ARG A 157 -3.42 10.43 9.68
N LEU A 158 -3.16 9.13 9.73
CA LEU A 158 -3.73 8.14 8.82
C LEU A 158 -4.72 7.26 9.59
N LYS A 159 -6.01 7.41 9.32
CA LYS A 159 -7.02 6.43 9.71
C LYS A 159 -6.82 5.16 8.89
N THR A 160 -6.78 4.03 9.56
CA THR A 160 -6.47 2.73 8.96
C THR A 160 -7.68 1.80 8.94
N ASP A 161 -7.61 0.80 8.06
CA ASP A 161 -8.54 -0.33 8.08
C ASP A 161 -8.46 -1.12 9.40
N PRO A 162 -9.57 -1.72 9.89
CA PRO A 162 -9.56 -2.52 11.11
C PRO A 162 -8.67 -3.76 11.08
N MET A 163 -8.22 -4.21 9.91
CA MET A 163 -7.29 -5.34 9.76
C MET A 163 -5.87 -4.89 9.48
N ALA A 164 -5.60 -3.57 9.51
CA ALA A 164 -4.30 -3.02 9.23
C ALA A 164 -3.26 -3.48 10.26
N ARG A 165 -2.04 -3.67 9.78
CA ARG A 165 -0.83 -3.91 10.56
C ARG A 165 0.19 -2.88 10.14
N LEU A 166 1.09 -2.51 11.04
CA LEU A 166 2.24 -1.66 10.72
C LEU A 166 3.53 -2.41 10.99
N THR A 167 4.49 -2.19 10.10
CA THR A 167 5.85 -2.70 10.23
C THR A 167 6.85 -1.57 9.99
N TRP A 168 7.86 -1.46 10.85
CA TRP A 168 8.98 -0.53 10.72
C TRP A 168 10.26 -1.13 11.34
N PRO A 169 11.47 -0.80 10.86
CA PRO A 169 11.73 -0.29 9.53
C PRO A 169 11.57 -1.42 8.50
N ALA A 170 11.10 -1.07 7.30
CA ALA A 170 11.31 -1.87 6.10
C ALA A 170 12.34 -1.14 5.24
N TYR A 171 13.38 -1.84 4.79
CA TYR A 171 14.42 -1.28 3.94
C TYR A 171 14.10 -1.60 2.48
N PRO A 172 13.73 -0.59 1.65
CA PRO A 172 13.50 -0.79 0.23
C PRO A 172 14.77 -1.28 -0.48
N HIS A 173 14.64 -1.94 -1.62
CA HIS A 173 15.78 -2.30 -2.45
C HIS A 173 16.37 -1.09 -3.18
N ASN A 174 17.70 -0.94 -3.10
CA ASN A 174 18.50 0.07 -3.79
C ASN A 174 19.03 -0.49 -5.12
N PRO A 175 18.55 0.00 -6.28
CA PRO A 175 18.98 -0.50 -7.59
C PRO A 175 20.44 -0.15 -7.93
N TYR A 176 21.04 0.83 -7.27
CA TYR A 176 22.44 1.22 -7.50
C TYR A 176 23.42 0.36 -6.72
N ALA A 177 23.04 -0.07 -5.51
CA ALA A 177 23.81 -1.00 -4.69
C ALA A 177 23.49 -2.47 -5.00
N ASP A 178 22.42 -2.73 -5.75
CA ASP A 178 21.84 -4.05 -5.99
C ASP A 178 21.56 -4.86 -4.70
N ALA A 179 21.16 -4.16 -3.65
CA ALA A 179 20.91 -4.72 -2.32
C ALA A 179 19.81 -3.90 -1.63
N PRO A 180 19.20 -4.41 -0.54
CA PRO A 180 18.39 -3.57 0.34
C PRO A 180 19.16 -2.33 0.81
N GLU A 181 18.47 -1.21 0.96
CA GLU A 181 19.01 -0.05 1.68
C GLU A 181 19.44 -0.45 3.08
N THR A 182 20.48 0.17 3.60
CA THR A 182 20.98 -0.11 4.95
C THR A 182 20.88 1.10 5.87
N ALA A 183 20.73 2.29 5.31
CA ALA A 183 20.60 3.53 6.05
C ALA A 183 19.14 3.73 6.50
N LEU A 184 18.96 4.04 7.77
CA LEU A 184 17.62 4.22 8.37
C LEU A 184 16.84 5.39 7.74
N GLU A 185 17.52 6.40 7.21
CA GLU A 185 16.91 7.52 6.49
C GLU A 185 16.20 7.13 5.19
N HIS A 186 16.50 5.94 4.65
CA HIS A 186 15.84 5.37 3.48
C HIS A 186 14.79 4.32 3.83
N ALA A 187 14.64 3.99 5.12
CA ALA A 187 13.61 3.05 5.56
C ALA A 187 12.20 3.64 5.40
N VAL A 188 11.24 2.75 5.22
CA VAL A 188 9.81 3.07 5.15
C VAL A 188 9.04 2.28 6.19
N GLY A 189 7.91 2.84 6.62
CA GLY A 189 6.88 2.09 7.33
C GLY A 189 5.99 1.37 6.34
N VAL A 190 5.51 0.18 6.67
CA VAL A 190 4.60 -0.57 5.80
C VAL A 190 3.30 -0.78 6.55
N VAL A 191 2.23 -0.11 6.10
CA VAL A 191 0.89 -0.44 6.55
C VAL A 191 0.32 -1.49 5.62
N SER A 192 0.02 -2.67 6.14
CA SER A 192 -0.49 -3.80 5.37
C SER A 192 -1.88 -4.21 5.80
N VAL A 193 -2.70 -4.64 4.84
CA VAL A 193 -4.02 -5.22 5.08
C VAL A 193 -4.13 -6.53 4.29
N PRO A 194 -4.40 -7.68 4.94
CA PRO A 194 -4.56 -8.93 4.22
C PRO A 194 -5.87 -8.92 3.43
N LEU A 195 -5.82 -9.44 2.20
CA LEU A 195 -6.98 -9.53 1.33
C LEU A 195 -7.77 -10.79 1.65
N LYS A 196 -8.96 -10.60 2.19
CA LYS A 196 -9.96 -11.65 2.40
C LYS A 196 -10.85 -11.68 1.18
N LEU A 197 -10.35 -12.31 0.12
CA LEU A 197 -11.19 -12.64 -1.04
C LEU A 197 -12.20 -13.69 -0.55
N GLY A 198 -13.44 -13.29 -0.28
CA GLY A 198 -14.46 -14.24 0.17
C GLY A 198 -14.81 -15.20 -0.96
N ALA A 199 -15.09 -16.47 -0.65
CA ALA A 199 -15.81 -17.34 -1.56
C ALA A 199 -17.28 -17.41 -1.07
N LYS A 200 -18.21 -16.72 -1.75
CA LYS A 200 -19.64 -16.96 -1.56
C LYS A 200 -20.24 -17.64 -2.78
N SER A 201 -20.82 -18.82 -2.56
CA SER A 201 -21.64 -19.56 -3.52
C SER A 201 -22.98 -18.84 -3.73
N GLY A 202 -23.33 -18.53 -5.00
CA GLY A 202 -24.61 -17.93 -5.38
C GLY A 202 -24.58 -17.16 -6.71
N LYS A 203 -25.76 -16.93 -7.32
CA LYS A 203 -25.94 -16.09 -8.52
C LYS A 203 -25.85 -14.60 -8.16
N TYR A 204 -24.64 -14.08 -7.92
CA TYR A 204 -24.42 -12.63 -7.75
C TYR A 204 -23.40 -12.12 -8.75
N ILE A 205 -23.58 -10.87 -9.21
CA ILE A 205 -22.72 -10.22 -10.21
C ILE A 205 -21.34 -9.82 -9.61
N ARG A 206 -21.27 -9.59 -8.28
CA ARG A 206 -20.01 -9.34 -7.50
C ARG A 206 -20.13 -9.81 -6.03
N PRO A 207 -20.16 -11.13 -5.74
CA PRO A 207 -20.48 -11.64 -4.40
C PRO A 207 -19.39 -11.39 -3.31
N ASN A 208 -18.18 -10.97 -3.70
CA ASN A 208 -16.97 -11.12 -2.90
C ASN A 208 -16.12 -9.84 -2.87
N ALA A 209 -16.77 -8.69 -2.66
CA ALA A 209 -16.05 -7.42 -2.56
C ALA A 209 -15.55 -7.19 -1.12
N GLN A 210 -14.26 -6.96 -0.96
CA GLN A 210 -13.70 -6.36 0.25
C GLN A 210 -13.41 -4.89 -0.05
N GLU A 211 -13.86 -4.01 0.83
CA GLU A 211 -13.51 -2.60 0.80
C GLU A 211 -12.50 -2.31 1.90
N ILE A 212 -11.42 -1.64 1.54
CA ILE A 212 -10.38 -1.15 2.45
C ILE A 212 -10.30 0.35 2.25
N SER A 213 -10.34 1.12 3.34
CA SER A 213 -10.27 2.58 3.27
C SER A 213 -9.19 3.14 4.19
N PHE A 214 -8.49 4.15 3.70
CA PHE A 214 -7.63 4.99 4.51
C PHE A 214 -8.06 6.44 4.35
N THR A 215 -7.96 7.20 5.43
CA THR A 215 -8.18 8.64 5.40
C THR A 215 -6.96 9.32 5.98
N LEU A 216 -6.30 10.13 5.17
CA LEU A 216 -5.19 10.96 5.61
C LEU A 216 -5.72 12.35 5.94
N THR A 217 -5.37 12.88 7.10
CA THR A 217 -5.70 14.24 7.55
C THR A 217 -4.41 14.93 8.00
N PRO A 218 -4.04 16.11 7.45
CA PRO A 218 -3.03 16.96 8.08
C PRO A 218 -3.58 17.52 9.42
N ASP A 219 -2.67 17.90 10.32
CA ASP A 219 -3.01 18.66 11.54
C ASP A 219 -3.33 20.14 11.25
#